data_AF-A0A6M2AUU9-F1
#
_entry.id   AF-A0A6M2AUU9-F1
#
_cell.length_a   1.000
_cell.length_b   1.000
_cell.length_c   1.000
_cell.angle_alpha   90.00
_cell.angle_beta   90.00
_cell.angle_gamma   90.00
#
_symmetry.space_group_name_H-M   'P 1'
#
loop_
_entity.id
_entity.type
_entity.pdbx_description
1 polymer ?
#
loop_
_entity_poly.entity_id
_entity_poly.type
_entity_poly.pdbx_seq_one_letter_code
_entity_poly.pdbx_strand_id
1 'polypeptide(L)'
;MSSNLYIPKTCKHCGNAFVARTTVTKYCGDTCAKKAYKARKRNQKIQATLTQDMKKQHEVVSNPDLNAVHNKDFLSVTEASQLIGVSRWTIQRMIKQGRLKAVPFGRKRILARWQIENLFN
;
A
#
# COMPACT_ATOMS: atom_id res chain seq x y z
N MET A 1 35.91 39.44 0.47
CA MET A 1 34.85 40.37 0.89
C MET A 1 33.84 39.64 1.76
N SER A 2 33.95 39.75 3.09
CA SER A 2 32.90 39.30 4.00
C SER A 2 32.16 40.51 4.54
N SER A 3 30.99 40.80 3.98
CA SER A 3 30.08 41.79 4.55
C SER A 3 29.63 41.28 5.93
N ASN A 4 29.92 42.03 6.99
CA ASN A 4 29.41 41.73 8.34
C ASN A 4 27.91 42.02 8.37
N LEU A 5 27.12 41.06 7.90
CA LEU A 5 25.67 41.11 7.86
C LEU A 5 25.13 40.68 9.22
N TYR A 6 24.25 41.48 9.81
CA TYR A 6 23.49 41.15 11.01
C TYR A 6 22.01 41.28 10.69
N ILE A 7 21.33 40.15 10.51
CA ILE A 7 19.95 40.12 10.04
C ILE A 7 19.08 39.52 11.17
N PRO A 8 18.16 40.28 11.77
CA PRO A 8 17.23 39.72 12.74
C PRO A 8 16.25 38.76 12.06
N LYS A 9 16.14 37.54 12.57
CA LYS A 9 15.25 36.48 12.04
C LYS A 9 14.58 35.72 13.17
N THR A 10 13.48 35.06 12.86
CA THR A 10 12.82 34.11 13.77
C THR A 10 13.21 32.67 13.43
N CYS A 11 13.46 31.86 14.46
CA CYS A 11 13.85 30.47 14.30
C CYS A 11 12.65 29.63 13.82
N LYS A 12 12.79 28.93 12.68
CA LYS A 12 11.72 28.09 12.13
C LYS A 12 11.36 26.86 12.99
N HIS A 13 12.12 26.56 14.04
CA HIS A 13 11.86 25.43 14.93
C HIS A 13 11.29 25.85 16.28
N CYS A 14 11.93 26.79 16.99
CA CYS A 14 11.50 27.21 18.33
C CYS A 14 10.74 28.55 18.36
N GLY A 15 10.64 29.26 17.24
CA GLY A 15 9.95 30.56 17.17
C GLY A 15 10.76 31.75 17.70
N ASN A 16 11.83 31.53 18.46
CA ASN A 16 12.61 32.60 19.08
C ASN A 16 13.31 33.49 18.04
N ALA A 17 13.41 34.79 18.34
CA ALA A 17 14.19 35.74 17.58
C ALA A 17 15.70 35.50 17.77
N PHE A 18 16.48 35.62 16.70
CA PHE A 18 17.93 35.51 16.72
C PHE A 18 18.56 36.38 15.63
N VAL A 19 19.84 36.72 15.77
CA VAL A 19 20.58 37.50 14.78
C VAL A 19 21.39 36.55 13.90
N ALA A 20 21.07 36.54 12.61
CA ALA A 20 21.73 35.73 11.60
C ALA A 20 22.89 36.50 10.95
N ARG A 21 24.02 35.81 10.76
CA ARG A 21 25.18 36.35 10.03
C ARG A 21 25.12 36.10 8.52
N THR A 22 24.23 35.23 8.07
CA THR A 22 24.08 34.84 6.67
C THR A 22 22.61 34.81 6.24
N THR A 23 22.36 34.99 4.96
CA THR A 23 21.01 34.96 4.38
C THR A 23 20.38 33.57 4.45
N VAL A 24 21.18 32.50 4.43
CA VAL A 24 20.71 31.10 4.40
C VAL A 24 20.35 30.50 5.77
N THR A 25 20.79 31.12 6.88
CA THR A 25 20.49 30.62 8.23
C THR A 25 18.99 30.72 8.55
N LYS A 26 18.43 29.60 9.02
CA LYS A 26 16.99 29.40 9.27
C LYS A 26 16.65 29.12 10.74
N TYR A 27 17.66 28.83 11.56
CA TYR A 27 17.49 28.40 12.95
C TYR A 27 18.48 29.14 13.84
N CYS A 28 18.11 29.35 15.11
CA CYS A 28 18.93 30.06 16.09
C CYS A 28 20.19 29.31 16.52
N GLY A 29 20.30 28.02 16.21
CA GLY A 29 21.47 27.20 16.55
C GLY A 29 21.36 25.76 16.05
N ASP A 30 22.43 25.01 16.27
CA ASP A 30 22.62 23.66 15.74
C ASP A 30 21.61 22.64 16.33
N THR A 31 21.23 22.82 17.60
CA THR A 31 20.21 22.00 18.27
C THR A 31 18.86 22.09 17.57
N CYS A 32 18.39 23.31 17.26
CA CYS A 32 17.15 23.56 16.53
C CYS A 32 17.23 23.03 15.09
N ALA A 33 18.37 23.17 14.43
CA ALA A 33 18.59 22.64 13.08
C ALA A 33 18.48 21.10 13.06
N LYS A 34 19.14 20.41 14.01
CA LYS A 34 19.10 18.95 14.15
C LYS A 34 17.69 18.43 14.46
N LYS A 35 16.95 19.09 15.36
CA LYS A 35 15.56 18.71 15.68
C LYS A 35 14.64 18.90 14.47
N ALA A 36 14.76 20.02 13.74
CA ALA A 36 13.99 20.27 12.53
C ALA A 36 14.29 19.26 11.41
N TYR A 37 15.55 18.84 11.25
CA TYR A 37 15.93 17.79 10.31
C TYR A 37 15.26 16.45 10.64
N LYS A 38 15.30 16.04 11.91
CA LYS A 38 14.64 14.79 12.37
C LYS A 38 13.12 14.84 12.16
N ALA A 39 12.48 15.97 12.46
CA ALA A 39 11.04 16.17 12.22
C ALA A 39 10.69 16.04 10.73
N ARG A 40 11.47 16.68 9.84
CA ARG A 40 11.27 16.53 8.38
C ARG A 40 11.37 15.08 7.93
N LYS A 41 12.39 14.35 8.40
CA LYS A 41 12.59 12.93 8.06
C LYS A 41 11.45 12.04 8.55
N ARG A 42 10.90 12.32 9.74
CA ARG A 42 9.71 11.62 10.24
C ARG A 42 8.50 11.86 9.35
N ASN A 43 8.23 13.12 8.99
CA ASN A 43 7.09 13.49 8.15
C ASN A 43 7.18 12.88 6.74
N GLN A 44 8.39 12.80 6.16
CA GLN A 44 8.62 12.10 4.90
C GLN A 44 8.24 10.62 4.96
N LYS A 45 8.56 9.93 6.06
CA LYS A 45 8.18 8.52 6.24
C LYS A 45 6.67 8.35 6.35
N ILE A 46 6.00 9.22 7.11
CA ILE A 46 4.54 9.19 7.28
C ILE A 46 3.83 9.45 5.96
N GLN A 47 4.30 10.42 5.18
CA GLN A 47 3.73 10.69 3.85
C GLN A 47 3.98 9.52 2.87
N ALA A 48 5.13 8.87 2.95
CA ALA A 48 5.41 7.69 2.14
C ALA A 48 4.47 6.52 2.48
N THR A 49 4.14 6.28 3.76
CA THR A 49 3.18 5.22 4.11
C THR A 49 1.77 5.57 3.67
N LEU A 50 1.30 6.79 3.93
CA LEU A 50 -0.04 7.24 3.52
C LEU A 50 -0.25 7.12 2.01
N THR A 51 0.74 7.50 1.20
CA THR A 51 0.64 7.39 -0.27
C THR A 51 0.61 5.95 -0.76
N GLN A 52 1.28 5.00 -0.07
CA GLN A 52 1.20 3.58 -0.39
C GLN A 52 -0.17 2.99 -0.03
N ASP A 53 -0.74 3.39 1.11
CA ASP A 53 -2.05 2.90 1.52
C ASP A 53 -3.18 3.47 0.64
N MET A 54 -3.09 4.73 0.22
CA MET A 54 -4.04 5.30 -0.75
C MET A 54 -3.97 4.61 -2.12
N LYS A 55 -2.77 4.26 -2.61
CA LYS A 55 -2.63 3.50 -3.88
C LYS A 55 -3.26 2.11 -3.80
N LYS A 56 -3.07 1.41 -2.67
CA LYS A 56 -3.72 0.11 -2.44
C LYS A 56 -5.24 0.22 -2.41
N GLN A 57 -5.78 1.27 -1.81
CA GLN A 57 -7.24 1.48 -1.77
C GLN A 57 -7.83 1.77 -3.15
N HIS A 58 -7.12 2.51 -4.01
CA HIS A 58 -7.57 2.76 -5.39
C HIS A 58 -7.54 1.49 -6.27
N GLU A 59 -6.60 0.56 -6.05
CA GLU A 59 -6.56 -0.73 -6.78
C GLU A 59 -7.72 -1.67 -6.42
N VAL A 60 -8.36 -1.52 -5.25
CA VAL A 60 -9.51 -2.35 -4.86
C VAL A 60 -10.82 -1.87 -5.51
N VAL A 61 -10.90 -0.59 -5.89
CA VAL A 61 -12.13 0.00 -6.45
C VAL A 61 -12.20 -0.13 -7.98
N SER A 62 -11.07 -0.35 -8.65
CA SER A 62 -11.05 -0.72 -10.07
C SER A 62 -11.13 -2.24 -10.24
N ASN A 63 -12.24 -2.86 -9.85
CA ASN A 63 -12.64 -4.15 -10.40
C ASN A 63 -13.54 -3.89 -11.60
N PRO A 64 -13.02 -3.80 -12.83
CA PRO A 64 -13.88 -4.09 -13.96
C PRO A 64 -14.27 -5.57 -13.82
N ASP A 65 -15.57 -5.80 -13.82
CA ASP A 65 -16.20 -7.09 -14.08
C ASP A 65 -16.23 -8.12 -12.93
N LEU A 66 -16.94 -7.79 -11.85
CA LEU A 66 -17.61 -8.82 -11.03
C LEU A 66 -18.46 -9.78 -11.90
N ASN A 67 -18.96 -9.29 -13.05
CA ASN A 67 -19.75 -10.05 -14.01
C ASN A 67 -18.92 -11.01 -14.89
N ALA A 68 -17.61 -10.79 -15.07
CA ALA A 68 -16.78 -11.66 -15.94
C ALA A 68 -16.51 -13.04 -15.32
N VAL A 69 -16.68 -13.20 -14.01
CA VAL A 69 -16.49 -14.50 -13.34
C VAL A 69 -17.66 -15.44 -13.63
N HIS A 70 -18.88 -14.91 -13.80
CA HIS A 70 -20.07 -15.73 -13.96
C HIS A 70 -20.13 -16.50 -15.30
N ASN A 71 -19.51 -15.97 -16.35
CA ASN A 71 -19.58 -16.53 -17.71
C ASN A 71 -18.40 -17.46 -18.08
N LYS A 72 -17.52 -17.82 -17.13
CA LYS A 72 -16.36 -18.68 -17.40
C LYS A 72 -16.65 -20.14 -17.05
N ASP A 73 -16.38 -21.04 -17.99
CA ASP A 73 -16.45 -22.49 -17.76
C ASP A 73 -15.29 -23.02 -16.91
N PHE A 74 -14.15 -22.31 -16.95
CA PHE A 74 -12.94 -22.66 -16.23
C PHE A 74 -12.57 -21.54 -15.26
N LEU A 75 -12.47 -21.90 -13.99
CA LEU A 75 -12.27 -20.97 -12.89
C LEU A 75 -10.90 -21.22 -12.25
N SER A 76 -10.18 -20.16 -11.95
CA SER A 76 -9.05 -20.25 -11.03
C SER A 76 -9.52 -20.48 -9.59
N VAL A 77 -8.65 -21.01 -8.73
CA VAL A 77 -8.98 -21.19 -7.29
C VAL A 77 -9.46 -19.88 -6.63
N THR A 78 -8.97 -18.72 -7.06
CA THR A 78 -9.43 -17.41 -6.58
C THR A 78 -10.85 -17.09 -7.06
N GLU A 79 -11.13 -17.26 -8.35
CA GLU A 79 -12.46 -16.99 -8.92
C GLU A 79 -13.51 -17.95 -8.36
N ALA A 80 -13.16 -19.23 -8.21
CA ALA A 80 -13.99 -20.23 -7.56
C ALA A 80 -14.34 -19.83 -6.11
N SER A 81 -13.39 -19.24 -5.38
CA SER A 81 -13.60 -18.80 -4.00
C SER A 81 -14.55 -17.61 -3.92
N GLN A 82 -14.47 -16.71 -4.90
CA GLN A 82 -15.39 -15.57 -5.04
C GLN A 82 -16.79 -16.03 -5.45
N LEU A 83 -16.89 -17.02 -6.36
CA LEU A 83 -18.17 -17.54 -6.85
C LEU A 83 -18.99 -18.22 -5.75
N ILE A 84 -18.35 -19.01 -4.88
CA ILE A 84 -19.03 -19.74 -3.79
C ILE A 84 -19.11 -18.89 -2.51
N GLY A 85 -18.27 -17.85 -2.38
CA GLY A 85 -18.17 -17.04 -1.16
C GLY A 85 -17.39 -17.71 -0.01
N VAL A 86 -16.43 -18.59 -0.33
CA VAL A 86 -15.59 -19.28 0.65
C VAL A 86 -14.14 -18.78 0.59
N SER A 87 -13.35 -19.05 1.63
CA SER A 87 -11.92 -18.73 1.59
C SER A 87 -11.19 -19.53 0.50
N ARG A 88 -10.19 -18.91 -0.14
CA ARG A 88 -9.25 -19.59 -1.06
C ARG A 88 -8.65 -20.87 -0.46
N TRP A 89 -8.37 -20.86 0.84
CA TRP A 89 -7.81 -21.99 1.57
C TRP A 89 -8.77 -23.18 1.65
N THR A 90 -10.08 -22.92 1.75
CA THR A 90 -11.10 -23.97 1.75
C THR A 90 -11.08 -24.76 0.45
N ILE A 91 -11.04 -24.08 -0.69
CA ILE A 91 -10.95 -24.73 -2.01
C ILE A 91 -9.64 -25.49 -2.15
N GLN A 92 -8.51 -24.91 -1.73
CA GLN A 92 -7.23 -25.63 -1.75
C GLN A 92 -7.24 -26.90 -0.89
N ARG A 93 -7.92 -26.87 0.26
CA ARG A 93 -8.10 -28.04 1.12
C ARG A 93 -8.95 -29.11 0.45
N MET A 94 -10.05 -28.74 -0.21
CA MET A 94 -10.89 -29.67 -0.97
C MET A 94 -10.12 -30.32 -2.13
N ILE A 95 -9.26 -29.57 -2.82
CA ILE A 95 -8.35 -30.11 -3.84
C ILE A 95 -7.38 -31.12 -3.22
N LYS A 96 -6.76 -30.77 -2.07
CA LYS A 96 -5.83 -31.67 -1.37
C LYS A 96 -6.51 -32.96 -0.88
N GLN A 97 -7.77 -32.86 -0.49
CA GLN A 97 -8.60 -34.00 -0.09
C GLN A 97 -9.14 -34.82 -1.28
N GLY A 98 -8.89 -34.40 -2.53
CA GLY A 98 -9.39 -35.08 -3.72
C GLY A 98 -10.86 -34.84 -4.03
N ARG A 99 -11.56 -33.97 -3.29
CA ARG A 99 -12.98 -33.63 -3.52
C ARG A 99 -13.19 -32.77 -4.77
N LEU A 100 -12.17 -32.00 -5.16
CA LEU A 100 -12.17 -31.18 -6.37
C LEU A 100 -10.92 -31.50 -7.20
N LYS A 101 -11.11 -31.74 -8.49
CA LYS A 101 -9.98 -31.92 -9.43
C LYS A 101 -9.55 -30.55 -9.93
N ALA A 102 -8.29 -30.19 -9.72
CA ALA A 102 -7.73 -28.97 -10.30
C ALA A 102 -6.50 -29.32 -11.14
N VAL A 103 -6.43 -28.72 -12.32
CA VAL A 103 -5.31 -28.88 -13.25
C VAL A 103 -4.34 -27.70 -13.05
N PRO A 104 -3.03 -27.95 -12.90
CA PRO A 104 -2.04 -26.87 -12.89
C PRO A 104 -1.92 -26.24 -14.28
N PHE A 105 -2.03 -24.92 -14.36
CA PHE A 105 -1.82 -24.14 -15.56
C PHE A 105 -0.85 -23.00 -15.24
N GLY A 106 0.45 -23.27 -15.44
CA GLY A 106 1.53 -22.41 -15.00
C GLY A 106 1.50 -22.18 -13.49
N ARG A 107 1.38 -20.91 -13.05
CA ARG A 107 1.32 -20.55 -11.62
C ARG A 107 -0.07 -20.72 -11.00
N LYS A 108 -1.10 -20.92 -11.82
CA LYS A 108 -2.50 -21.02 -11.36
C LYS A 108 -2.94 -22.48 -11.36
N ARG A 109 -3.93 -22.80 -10.52
CA ARG A 109 -4.70 -24.05 -10.59
C ARG A 109 -6.09 -23.71 -11.10
N ILE A 110 -6.52 -24.42 -12.12
CA ILE A 110 -7.80 -24.22 -12.80
C ILE A 110 -8.69 -25.42 -12.52
N LEU A 111 -9.96 -25.15 -12.25
CA LEU A 111 -11.01 -26.13 -12.03
C LEU A 111 -12.18 -25.84 -12.98
N ALA A 112 -12.92 -26.87 -13.35
CA ALA A 112 -14.09 -26.70 -14.19
C ALA A 112 -15.31 -26.32 -13.33
N ARG A 113 -16.14 -25.42 -13.83
CA ARG A 113 -17.31 -24.90 -13.12
C ARG A 113 -18.30 -26.00 -12.70
N TRP A 114 -18.55 -26.97 -13.58
CA TRP A 114 -19.46 -28.09 -13.32
C TRP A 114 -19.09 -28.89 -12.07
N GLN A 115 -17.80 -28.94 -11.70
CA GLN A 115 -17.37 -29.66 -10.50
C GLN A 115 -17.84 -28.99 -9.22
N ILE A 116 -17.99 -27.66 -9.24
CA ILE A 116 -18.56 -26.91 -8.12
C ILE A 116 -20.06 -27.14 -8.05
N GLU A 117 -20.75 -27.07 -9.19
CA GLU A 117 -22.20 -27.30 -9.25
C GLU A 117 -22.56 -28.70 -8.76
N ASN A 118 -21.76 -29.71 -9.12
CA ASN A 118 -21.90 -31.08 -8.61
C ASN A 118 -21.69 -31.24 -7.10
N LEU A 119 -21.11 -30.25 -6.39
CA LEU A 119 -21.03 -30.32 -4.92
C LEU A 119 -22.39 -30.05 -4.24
N PHE A 120 -23.32 -29.41 -4.95
CA PHE A 120 -24.65 -29.05 -4.45
C PHE A 120 -25.76 -29.96 -4.96
N ASN A 121 -25.43 -30.91 -5.85
CA ASN A 121 -26.34 -31.94 -6.37
C ASN A 121 -26.22 -33.26 -5.58
#